data_AF-A0A7C5U387-F1
#
_entry.id   AF-A0A7C5U387-F1
#
_cell.length_a   1.000
_cell.length_b   1.000
_cell.length_c   1.000
_cell.angle_alpha   90.00
_cell.angle_beta   90.00
_cell.angle_gamma   90.00
#
_symmetry.space_group_name_H-M   'P 1'
#
loop_
_entity.id
_entity.type
_entity.pdbx_description
1 polymer ?
#
loop_
_entity_poly.entity_id
_entity_poly.type
_entity_poly.pdbx_seq_one_letter_code
_entity_poly.pdbx_strand_id
1 'polypeptide(L)' 'RKTIHGITNVFVELGIPKEAVEVLIHESPMKNWGVGGCQASEKFKDVKIP' A
#
# COMPACT_ATOMS: atom_id res chain seq x y z
N ARG A 1 11.24 1.67 3.27
CA ARG A 1 11.99 2.93 3.00
C ARG A 1 11.89 3.36 1.53
N LYS A 2 12.20 2.49 0.55
CA LYS A 2 12.07 2.81 -0.89
C LYS A 2 10.66 3.24 -1.32
N THR A 3 9.61 2.56 -0.84
CA THR A 3 8.21 2.89 -1.17
C THR A 3 7.82 4.30 -0.72
N ILE A 4 8.14 4.68 0.52
CA ILE A 4 7.85 6.03 1.05
C ILE A 4 8.53 7.09 0.17
N HIS A 5 9.83 6.92 -0.09
CA HIS A 5 10.58 7.85 -0.92
C HIS A 5 10.04 7.93 -2.35
N GLY A 6 9.71 6.79 -2.97
CA GLY A 6 9.14 6.74 -4.31
C GLY A 6 7.79 7.45 -4.41
N ILE A 7 6.89 7.22 -3.45
CA ILE A 7 5.59 7.91 -3.39
C ILE A 7 5.79 9.42 -3.26
N THR A 8 6.64 9.87 -2.33
CA THR A 8 6.93 11.30 -2.17
C THR A 8 7.46 11.92 -3.46
N ASN A 9 8.35 11.25 -4.18
CA ASN A 9 8.92 11.78 -5.42
C ASN A 9 7.88 11.99 -6.52
N VAL A 10 6.89 11.09 -6.66
CA VAL A 10 5.79 11.28 -7.63
C VAL A 10 5.02 12.58 -7.36
N PHE A 11 4.76 12.91 -6.09
CA PHE A 11 4.10 14.18 -5.74
C PHE A 11 5.00 15.40 -6.00
N VAL A 12 6.30 15.27 -5.73
CA VAL A 12 7.28 16.32 -6.03
C VAL A 12 7.36 16.59 -7.54
N GLU A 13 7.32 15.56 -8.38
CA GLU A 13 7.28 15.71 -9.85
C GLU A 13 6.03 16.42 -10.35
N LEU A 14 4.92 16.34 -9.59
CA LEU A 14 3.69 17.10 -9.84
C LEU A 14 3.72 18.53 -9.25
N GLY A 15 4.85 18.96 -8.69
CA GLY A 15 5.06 20.30 -8.13
C GLY A 15 4.65 20.45 -6.65
N ILE A 16 4.33 19.37 -5.95
CA ILE A 16 3.99 19.42 -4.52
C ILE A 16 5.29 19.42 -3.70
N PRO A 17 5.51 20.38 -2.79
CA PRO A 17 6.70 20.38 -1.94
C PRO A 17 6.72 19.14 -1.05
N LYS A 18 7.90 18.54 -0.88
CA LYS A 18 8.06 17.29 -0.10
C LYS A 18 7.59 17.44 1.36
N GLU A 19 7.69 18.64 1.93
CA GLU A 19 7.26 18.97 3.28
C GLU A 19 5.73 18.91 3.45
N ALA A 20 4.98 19.00 2.36
CA ALA A 20 3.52 18.85 2.34
C ALA A 20 3.06 17.40 2.11
N VAL A 21 3.99 16.44 1.99
CA VAL A 21 3.68 15.04 1.72
C VAL A 21 4.00 14.18 2.94
N GLU A 22 2.96 13.63 3.56
CA GLU A 22 3.08 12.61 4.61
C GLU A 22 2.65 11.25 4.06
N VAL A 23 3.44 10.21 4.33
CA VAL A 23 3.15 8.85 3.87
C VAL A 23 3.02 7.92 5.08
N LEU A 24 1.81 7.40 5.30
CA LEU A 24 1.49 6.41 6.31
C LEU A 24 1.37 5.02 5.67
N ILE A 25 2.15 4.06 6.15
CA ILE A 25 1.98 2.65 5.78
C ILE A 25 1.16 1.97 6.86
N HIS A 26 -0.01 1.46 6.48
CA HIS A 26 -0.85 0.63 7.33
C HIS A 26 -0.99 -0.76 6.72
N GLU A 27 -0.59 -1.78 7.47
CA GLU A 27 -0.72 -3.18 7.06
C GLU A 27 -1.99 -3.77 7.66
N SER A 28 -2.91 -4.23 6.80
CA SER A 28 -4.08 -5.00 7.21
C SER A 28 -3.86 -6.49 6.92
N PRO A 29 -3.77 -7.35 7.95
CA PRO A 29 -3.66 -8.79 7.75
C PRO A 29 -4.76 -9.31 6.83
N MET A 30 -4.45 -10.25 5.94
CA MET A 30 -5.42 -10.79 4.97
C MET A 30 -6.68 -11.41 5.58
N LYS A 31 -6.64 -11.76 6.87
CA LYS A 31 -7.81 -12.22 7.63
C LYS A 31 -8.80 -11.11 7.98
N ASN A 32 -8.42 -9.84 7.85
CA ASN A 32 -9.21 -8.68 8.31
C ASN A 32 -9.94 -7.93 7.17
N TRP A 33 -9.85 -8.42 5.93
CA TRP A 33 -10.52 -7.81 4.77
C TRP A 33 -10.89 -8.86 3.73
N GLY A 34 -11.70 -8.47 2.73
CA GLY A 34 -12.20 -9.39 1.71
C GLY A 34 -12.40 -8.74 0.34
N VAL A 35 -12.49 -9.57 -0.70
CA VAL A 35 -12.68 -9.15 -2.09
C VAL A 35 -13.76 -9.98 -2.75
N GLY A 36 -14.86 -9.35 -3.16
CA GLY A 36 -15.99 -10.06 -3.77
C GLY A 36 -16.67 -11.04 -2.82
N GLY A 37 -16.73 -10.73 -1.52
CA GLY A 37 -17.38 -11.55 -0.50
C GLY A 37 -16.52 -12.65 0.13
N CYS A 38 -15.30 -12.92 -0.37
CA CYS A 38 -14.39 -13.90 0.23
C CYS A 38 -13.31 -13.23 1.08
N GLN A 39 -12.93 -13.83 2.21
CA GLN A 39 -11.82 -13.36 3.04
C GLN A 39 -10.51 -13.42 2.23
N ALA A 40 -9.69 -12.36 2.31
CA ALA A 40 -8.51 -12.25 1.45
C ALA A 40 -7.50 -13.39 1.69
N SER A 41 -7.37 -13.87 2.94
CA SER A 41 -6.51 -15.02 3.25
C SER A 41 -6.95 -16.32 2.58
N GLU A 42 -8.25 -16.50 2.35
CA GLU A 42 -8.77 -17.67 1.64
C GLU A 42 -8.64 -17.49 0.13
N LYS A 43 -8.94 -16.28 -0.35
CA LYS A 43 -8.91 -15.96 -1.79
C LYS A 43 -7.50 -16.01 -2.38
N PHE A 44 -6.49 -15.58 -1.62
CA PHE A 44 -5.10 -15.49 -2.09
C PHE A 44 -4.19 -16.57 -1.49
N LYS A 45 -4.76 -17.65 -0.94
CA LYS A 45 -4.01 -18.74 -0.28
C LYS A 45 -2.89 -19.36 -1.13
N ASP A 46 -3.06 -19.38 -2.45
CA ASP A 46 -2.13 -20.00 -3.41
C ASP A 46 -1.20 -18.96 -4.07
N VAL A 47 -1.34 -17.67 -3.73
CA VAL A 47 -0.50 -16.60 -4.28
C VAL A 47 0.79 -16.53 -3.48
N LYS A 48 1.93 -16.61 -4.18
CA LYS A 48 3.23 -16.29 -3.58
C LYS A 48 3.34 -14.78 -3.43
N ILE A 49 3.27 -14.32 -2.19
CA ILE A 49 3.53 -12.92 -1.83
C ILE A 49 5.06 -12.73 -1.85
N PRO A 50 5.59 -11.76 -2.63
CA PRO A 50 7.02 -11.42 -2.64
C PRO A 50 7.54 -10.91 -1.30
#